data_AF-A0A5C8PQX6-F1
#
_entry.id   AF-A0A5C8PQX6-F1
#
_cell.length_a   1.000
_cell.length_b   1.000
_cell.length_c   1.000
_cell.angle_alpha   90.00
_cell.angle_beta   90.00
_cell.angle_gamma   90.00
#
_symmetry.space_group_name_H-M   'P 1'
#
loop_
_entity.id
_entity.type
_entity.pdbx_description
1 polymer ?
#
loop_
_entity_poly.entity_id
_entity_poly.type
_entity_poly.pdbx_seq_one_letter_code
_entity_poly.pdbx_strand_id
1 'polypeptide(L)'
;MSRSARLLLAGLAATALAAGTLSLAVAQESPRKAPKVRSIPFVSITKSDGSTKYYETNAIPLLINKACFGWRTWLGGPDRTVSLVEVLQTSQPAKDVIAGPETEVSPDKTRATTRMRERVVDGYMMRSWCIIDGDPPGTYSYYITIDGEPRGEFVFCAIEMKDQDEEIDPTELSCPNKFQSVERQPIRPSAAPPG
;
A
#
# COMPACT_ATOMS: atom_id res chain seq x y z
N MET A 1 79.57 -10.84 -70.45
CA MET A 1 79.93 -12.10 -69.76
C MET A 1 78.77 -12.50 -68.86
N SER A 2 78.34 -13.78 -68.95
CA SER A 2 77.55 -14.60 -68.01
C SER A 2 76.27 -14.04 -67.37
N ARG A 3 75.09 -14.56 -67.73
CA ARG A 3 74.36 -15.74 -67.15
C ARG A 3 73.44 -15.33 -65.99
N SER A 4 72.12 -15.35 -66.22
CA SER A 4 71.17 -16.35 -65.67
C SER A 4 70.53 -15.87 -64.36
N ALA A 5 69.29 -16.18 -63.96
CA ALA A 5 68.08 -16.71 -64.55
C ALA A 5 67.05 -16.79 -63.40
N ARG A 6 65.80 -16.31 -63.61
CA ARG A 6 64.52 -16.77 -62.97
C ARG A 6 64.43 -16.64 -61.42
N LEU A 7 63.31 -16.57 -60.70
CA LEU A 7 61.88 -16.83 -60.91
C LEU A 7 61.05 -15.86 -60.01
N LEU A 8 59.90 -15.46 -60.55
CA LEU A 8 58.57 -15.23 -59.94
C LEU A 8 58.36 -15.58 -58.44
N LEU A 9 57.63 -14.74 -57.68
CA LEU A 9 56.17 -14.86 -57.43
C LEU A 9 55.65 -13.77 -56.47
N ALA A 10 54.35 -13.51 -56.60
CA ALA A 10 53.57 -12.40 -56.05
C ALA A 10 53.15 -12.55 -54.57
N GLY A 11 52.69 -11.43 -53.97
CA GLY A 11 51.92 -11.43 -52.74
C GLY A 11 51.35 -10.05 -52.39
N LEU A 12 50.09 -9.79 -52.77
CA LEU A 12 49.25 -8.70 -52.25
C LEU A 12 48.68 -9.08 -50.87
N ALA A 13 48.57 -8.12 -49.95
CA ALA A 13 47.41 -7.89 -49.04
C ALA A 13 47.75 -6.71 -48.10
N ALA A 14 47.15 -5.54 -48.26
CA ALA A 14 45.82 -5.11 -47.78
C ALA A 14 45.85 -4.54 -46.35
N THR A 15 45.78 -3.21 -46.30
CA THR A 15 45.58 -2.35 -45.12
C THR A 15 44.19 -2.53 -44.52
N ALA A 16 44.10 -2.76 -43.21
CA ALA A 16 42.83 -2.78 -42.47
C ALA A 16 42.57 -1.43 -41.78
N LEU A 17 41.44 -0.79 -42.12
CA LEU A 17 40.88 0.35 -41.38
C LEU A 17 40.13 -0.15 -40.15
N ALA A 18 40.42 0.41 -38.97
CA ALA A 18 39.67 0.17 -37.74
C ALA A 18 38.54 1.22 -37.59
N ALA A 19 37.29 0.76 -37.60
CA ALA A 19 36.13 1.56 -37.24
C ALA A 19 35.82 1.36 -35.75
N GLY A 20 35.87 2.44 -34.97
CA GLY A 20 35.50 2.44 -33.55
C GLY A 20 33.99 2.56 -33.38
N THR A 21 33.37 1.58 -32.72
CA THR A 21 31.97 1.61 -32.31
C THR A 21 31.83 2.21 -30.91
N LEU A 22 31.05 3.29 -30.78
CA LEU A 22 30.61 3.86 -29.51
C LEU A 22 29.48 3.00 -28.93
N SER A 23 29.78 2.25 -27.87
CA SER A 23 28.77 1.49 -27.13
C SER A 23 27.98 2.42 -26.20
N LEU A 24 26.71 2.65 -26.51
CA LEU A 24 25.73 3.22 -25.58
C LEU A 24 25.43 2.17 -24.49
N ALA A 25 25.92 2.39 -23.28
CA ALA A 25 25.54 1.60 -22.12
C ALA A 25 24.09 1.96 -21.72
N VAL A 26 23.13 1.13 -22.13
CA VAL A 26 21.78 1.15 -21.56
C VAL A 26 21.91 0.68 -20.10
N ALA A 27 21.64 1.59 -19.16
CA ALA A 27 21.49 1.23 -17.75
C ALA A 27 20.34 0.22 -17.65
N GLN A 28 20.67 -1.06 -17.45
CA GLN A 28 19.70 -2.07 -17.08
C GLN A 28 19.20 -1.73 -15.67
N GLU A 29 18.09 -1.02 -15.61
CA GLU A 29 17.32 -0.85 -14.39
C GLU A 29 16.92 -2.26 -13.93
N SER A 30 17.58 -2.75 -12.88
CA SER A 30 17.23 -4.04 -12.29
C SER A 30 15.74 -4.02 -11.98
N PRO A 31 14.97 -5.09 -12.30
CA PRO A 31 13.56 -5.13 -11.98
C PRO A 31 13.41 -4.88 -10.47
N ARG A 32 12.98 -3.67 -10.10
CA ARG A 32 12.61 -3.35 -8.73
C ARG A 32 11.55 -4.38 -8.40
N LYS A 33 11.85 -5.30 -7.46
CA LYS A 33 10.85 -6.25 -6.97
C LYS A 33 9.59 -5.43 -6.69
N ALA A 34 8.51 -5.75 -7.39
CA ALA A 34 7.24 -5.10 -7.15
C ALA A 34 7.00 -5.16 -5.62
N PRO A 35 6.72 -4.04 -4.95
CA PRO A 35 6.49 -4.04 -3.52
C PRO A 35 5.44 -5.11 -3.24
N LYS A 36 5.71 -5.96 -2.25
CA LYS A 36 4.78 -7.02 -1.84
C LYS A 36 3.44 -6.34 -1.58
N VAL A 37 2.48 -6.58 -2.48
CA VAL A 37 1.16 -5.95 -2.49
C VAL A 37 0.53 -6.24 -1.14
N ARG A 38 0.54 -5.28 -0.23
CA ARG A 38 0.01 -5.51 1.12
C ARG A 38 -0.92 -4.38 1.48
N SER A 39 -2.17 -4.77 1.71
CA SER A 39 -3.10 -4.00 2.51
C SER A 39 -2.57 -3.97 3.94
N ILE A 40 -2.32 -2.77 4.47
CA ILE A 40 -1.74 -2.58 5.80
C ILE A 40 -2.69 -1.78 6.68
N PRO A 41 -2.98 -2.23 7.91
CA PRO A 41 -3.47 -1.36 8.95
C PRO A 41 -2.32 -0.49 9.46
N PHE A 42 -2.63 0.72 9.90
CA PHE A 42 -1.65 1.60 10.52
C PHE A 42 -2.27 2.43 11.64
N VAL A 43 -1.40 2.90 12.52
CA VAL A 43 -1.69 3.89 13.57
C VAL A 43 -0.65 5.00 13.47
N SER A 44 -1.06 6.23 13.68
CA SER A 44 -0.19 7.38 13.84
C SER A 44 -0.48 8.07 15.17
N ILE A 45 0.56 8.45 15.91
CA ILE A 45 0.44 9.22 17.14
C ILE A 45 1.10 10.57 16.92
N THR A 46 0.34 11.64 17.12
CA THR A 46 0.86 13.01 17.12
C THR A 46 1.12 13.46 18.55
N LYS A 47 2.37 13.80 18.87
CA LYS A 47 2.82 14.23 20.19
C LYS A 47 2.51 15.70 20.45
N SER A 48 2.68 16.15 21.68
CA SER A 48 2.45 17.54 22.09
C SER A 48 3.44 18.53 21.45
N ASP A 49 4.60 18.06 21.02
CA ASP A 49 5.56 18.85 20.23
C ASP A 49 5.17 18.99 18.75
N GLY A 50 4.05 18.37 18.34
CA GLY A 50 3.55 18.37 16.96
C GLY A 50 4.19 17.32 16.05
N SER A 51 5.13 16.52 16.54
CA SER A 51 5.71 15.41 15.77
C SER A 51 4.72 14.25 15.65
N THR A 52 4.69 13.60 14.49
CA THR A 52 3.85 12.42 14.25
C THR A 52 4.71 11.20 13.95
N LYS A 53 4.48 10.10 14.68
CA LYS A 53 5.09 8.79 14.42
C LYS A 53 4.05 7.83 13.86
N TYR A 54 4.45 7.03 12.87
CA TYR A 54 3.59 6.06 12.18
C TYR A 54 4.03 4.62 12.50
N TYR A 55 3.04 3.74 12.66
CA TYR A 55 3.20 2.35 13.04
C TYR A 55 2.37 1.45 12.13
N GLU A 56 2.96 0.40 11.57
CA GLU A 56 2.21 -0.66 10.89
C GLU A 56 1.70 -1.66 11.95
N THR A 57 0.50 -1.39 12.46
CA THR A 57 -0.15 -2.16 13.53
C THR A 57 -1.66 -2.01 13.43
N ASN A 58 -2.38 -2.92 14.07
CA ASN A 58 -3.83 -2.86 14.22
C ASN A 58 -4.28 -2.66 15.67
N ALA A 59 -3.36 -2.44 16.61
CA ALA A 59 -3.67 -2.02 17.96
C ALA A 59 -3.75 -0.50 18.03
N ILE A 60 -4.93 0.03 18.34
CA ILE A 60 -5.20 1.47 18.43
C ILE A 60 -5.18 1.84 19.92
N PRO A 61 -4.20 2.59 20.40
CA PRO A 61 -4.31 3.20 21.71
C PRO A 61 -5.34 4.34 21.61
N LEU A 62 -6.34 4.34 22.48
CA LEU A 62 -7.36 5.38 22.54
C LEU A 62 -6.78 6.67 23.16
N LEU A 63 -5.87 7.32 22.42
CA LEU A 63 -5.29 8.62 22.76
C LEU A 63 -6.13 9.72 22.08
N ILE A 64 -6.94 10.40 22.87
CA ILE A 64 -7.94 11.36 22.41
C ILE A 64 -7.25 12.53 21.69
N ASN A 65 -7.66 12.81 20.46
CA ASN A 65 -7.11 13.85 19.58
C ASN A 65 -5.62 13.69 19.24
N LYS A 66 -5.05 12.50 19.47
CA LYS A 66 -3.62 12.23 19.33
C LYS A 66 -3.34 11.01 18.46
N ALA A 67 -4.06 9.93 18.70
CA ALA A 67 -4.00 8.74 17.87
C ALA A 67 -4.95 8.89 16.68
N CYS A 68 -4.43 8.63 15.48
CA CYS A 68 -5.24 8.33 14.31
C CYS A 68 -4.89 6.94 13.82
N PHE A 69 -5.84 6.25 13.21
CA PHE A 69 -5.66 4.91 12.69
C PHE A 69 -6.30 4.82 11.32
N GLY A 70 -5.90 3.82 10.56
CA GLY A 70 -6.37 3.72 9.20
C GLY A 70 -5.86 2.49 8.50
N TRP A 71 -6.18 2.44 7.22
CA TRP A 71 -5.74 1.39 6.33
C TRP A 71 -5.22 1.97 5.03
N ARG A 72 -4.27 1.25 4.42
CA ARG A 72 -3.76 1.54 3.08
C ARG A 72 -3.79 0.25 2.27
N THR A 73 -4.26 0.34 1.03
CA THR A 73 -4.27 -0.79 0.10
C THR A 73 -3.68 -0.39 -1.24
N TRP A 74 -3.01 -1.34 -1.90
CA TRP A 74 -2.52 -1.18 -3.26
C TRP A 74 -3.58 -1.63 -4.25
N LEU A 75 -4.02 -0.72 -5.11
CA LEU A 75 -4.95 -0.98 -6.20
C LEU A 75 -4.24 -1.07 -7.55
N GLY A 76 -2.98 -0.63 -7.63
CA GLY A 76 -2.18 -0.59 -8.85
C GLY A 76 -2.75 0.34 -9.91
N GLY A 77 -2.05 0.42 -11.04
CA GLY A 77 -2.43 1.29 -12.17
C GLY A 77 -2.21 2.79 -11.88
N PRO A 78 -2.62 3.66 -12.82
CA PRO A 78 -2.43 5.09 -12.71
C PRO A 78 -3.38 5.73 -11.70
N ASP A 79 -3.08 6.99 -11.37
CA ASP A 79 -3.95 7.88 -10.62
C ASP A 79 -5.36 7.91 -11.21
N ARG A 80 -6.35 7.70 -10.34
CA ARG A 80 -7.77 7.69 -10.72
C ARG A 80 -8.65 7.96 -9.52
N THR A 81 -9.92 8.24 -9.78
CA THR A 81 -10.95 8.28 -8.73
C THR A 81 -11.73 6.99 -8.75
N VAL A 82 -11.95 6.41 -7.57
CA VAL A 82 -12.75 5.20 -7.37
C VAL A 82 -13.93 5.48 -6.45
N SER A 83 -14.96 4.66 -6.54
CA SER A 83 -16.06 4.65 -5.58
C SER A 83 -15.66 3.79 -4.37
N LEU A 84 -15.85 4.33 -3.17
CA LEU A 84 -15.62 3.67 -1.89
C LEU A 84 -16.95 3.46 -1.18
N VAL A 85 -17.17 2.23 -0.72
CA VAL A 85 -18.10 1.94 0.37
C VAL A 85 -17.30 1.35 1.51
N GLU A 86 -17.44 1.95 2.68
CA GLU A 86 -16.77 1.53 3.89
C GLU A 86 -17.82 1.32 4.99
N VAL A 87 -17.80 0.15 5.62
CA VAL A 87 -18.66 -0.15 6.77
C VAL A 87 -17.79 -0.36 8.00
N LEU A 88 -17.81 0.60 8.90
CA LEU A 88 -17.31 0.46 10.27
C LEU A 88 -18.34 -0.32 11.10
N GLN A 89 -17.87 -1.35 11.80
CA GLN A 89 -18.57 -2.04 12.87
C GLN A 89 -17.72 -2.01 14.14
N THR A 90 -18.27 -1.55 15.24
CA THR A 90 -17.63 -1.59 16.57
C THR A 90 -18.28 -2.66 17.45
N SER A 91 -17.52 -3.26 18.36
CA SER A 91 -18.05 -4.23 19.32
C SER A 91 -18.89 -3.60 20.43
N GLN A 92 -18.78 -2.28 20.61
CA GLN A 92 -19.48 -1.49 21.61
C GLN A 92 -20.00 -0.21 20.96
N PRO A 93 -21.13 0.34 21.42
CA PRO A 93 -21.69 1.56 20.86
C PRO A 93 -20.75 2.75 21.11
N ALA A 94 -20.51 3.55 20.07
CA ALA A 94 -19.81 4.82 20.27
C ALA A 94 -20.73 5.84 20.95
N LYS A 95 -20.17 6.66 21.84
CA LYS A 95 -20.93 7.75 22.46
C LYS A 95 -21.30 8.78 21.40
N ASP A 96 -20.29 9.19 20.63
CA ASP A 96 -20.37 10.15 19.56
C ASP A 96 -19.81 9.53 18.27
N VAL A 97 -20.43 9.85 17.14
CA VAL A 97 -19.93 9.47 15.81
C VAL A 97 -19.94 10.73 14.95
N ILE A 98 -18.77 11.15 14.47
CA ILE A 98 -18.68 12.27 13.53
C ILE A 98 -19.17 11.75 12.17
N ALA A 99 -20.46 11.90 11.92
CA ALA A 99 -21.08 11.57 10.64
C ALA A 99 -21.12 12.80 9.73
N GLY A 100 -20.51 12.68 8.55
CA GLY A 100 -20.71 13.63 7.45
C GLY A 100 -21.96 13.28 6.64
N PRO A 101 -22.32 14.08 5.61
CA PRO A 101 -23.45 13.79 4.73
C PRO A 101 -23.34 12.45 4.00
N GLU A 102 -22.12 11.93 3.87
CA GLU A 102 -21.79 10.66 3.22
C GLU A 102 -21.88 9.45 4.16
N THR A 103 -22.18 9.65 5.45
CA THR A 103 -22.11 8.62 6.50
C THR A 103 -23.47 8.39 7.15
N GLU A 104 -23.94 7.15 7.08
CA GLU A 104 -25.14 6.65 7.76
C GLU A 104 -24.73 5.89 9.02
N VAL A 105 -25.27 6.28 10.19
CA VAL A 105 -24.99 5.62 11.48
C VAL A 105 -26.21 4.83 11.92
N SER A 106 -26.02 3.59 12.38
CA SER A 106 -27.10 2.76 12.90
C SER A 106 -27.67 3.32 14.21
N PRO A 107 -28.94 3.02 14.54
CA PRO A 107 -29.56 3.50 15.78
C PRO A 107 -28.85 3.05 17.06
N ASP A 108 -28.23 1.87 17.04
CA ASP A 108 -27.46 1.32 18.17
C ASP A 108 -26.02 1.85 18.24
N LYS A 109 -25.61 2.73 17.32
CA LYS A 109 -24.27 3.33 17.23
C LYS A 109 -23.12 2.33 17.18
N THR A 110 -23.39 1.09 16.75
CA THR A 110 -22.33 0.08 16.54
C THR A 110 -21.88 -0.01 15.09
N ARG A 111 -22.56 0.68 14.17
CA ARG A 111 -22.28 0.61 12.74
C ARG A 111 -22.34 1.99 12.09
N ALA A 112 -21.35 2.29 11.24
CA ALA A 112 -21.38 3.44 10.36
C ALA A 112 -21.04 3.01 8.93
N THR A 113 -21.87 3.39 7.96
CA THR A 113 -21.65 3.12 6.53
C THR A 113 -21.35 4.43 5.82
N THR A 114 -20.16 4.54 5.24
CA THR A 114 -19.71 5.71 4.49
C THR A 114 -19.62 5.37 3.01
N ARG A 115 -20.15 6.25 2.15
CA ARG A 115 -20.12 6.09 0.69
C ARG A 115 -19.56 7.36 0.05
N MET A 116 -18.49 7.26 -0.72
CA MET A 116 -17.83 8.44 -1.29
C MET A 116 -16.96 8.12 -2.50
N ARG A 117 -16.38 9.15 -3.11
CA ARG A 117 -15.37 9.01 -4.14
C ARG A 117 -14.00 9.39 -3.59
N GLU A 118 -13.02 8.53 -3.81
CA GLU A 118 -11.67 8.70 -3.27
C GLU A 118 -10.63 8.59 -4.37
N ARG A 119 -9.48 9.24 -4.16
CA ARG A 119 -8.36 9.19 -5.11
C ARG A 119 -7.46 8.01 -4.82
N VAL A 120 -7.07 7.33 -5.89
CA VAL A 120 -5.91 6.46 -5.95
C VAL A 120 -4.74 7.31 -6.41
N VAL A 121 -3.66 7.33 -5.63
CA VAL A 121 -2.44 8.09 -5.93
C VAL A 121 -1.27 7.12 -5.92
N ASP A 122 -0.48 7.12 -6.98
CA ASP A 122 0.63 6.20 -7.17
C ASP A 122 0.23 4.74 -6.92
N GLY A 123 -0.97 4.34 -7.36
CA GLY A 123 -1.50 3.00 -7.18
C GLY A 123 -1.99 2.65 -5.77
N TYR A 124 -1.90 3.55 -4.79
CA TYR A 124 -2.40 3.35 -3.42
C TYR A 124 -3.68 4.11 -3.15
N MET A 125 -4.50 3.53 -2.28
CA MET A 125 -5.63 4.20 -1.64
C MET A 125 -5.49 4.05 -0.12
N MET A 126 -5.81 5.11 0.62
CA MET A 126 -5.76 5.10 2.08
C MET A 126 -6.92 5.89 2.68
N ARG A 127 -7.27 5.53 3.92
CA ARG A 127 -8.26 6.20 4.75
C ARG A 127 -7.75 6.21 6.19
N SER A 128 -8.10 7.25 6.94
CA SER A 128 -7.76 7.37 8.36
C SER A 128 -8.82 8.12 9.15
N TRP A 129 -8.92 7.81 10.44
CA TRP A 129 -9.76 8.45 11.44
C TRP A 129 -8.93 8.73 12.67
N CYS A 130 -9.26 9.82 13.37
CA CYS A 130 -8.62 10.16 14.63
C CYS A 130 -9.55 9.82 15.78
N ILE A 131 -8.97 9.32 16.86
CA ILE A 131 -9.68 9.00 18.09
C ILE A 131 -10.22 10.29 18.71
N ILE A 132 -11.50 10.28 19.04
CA ILE A 132 -12.19 11.36 19.74
C ILE A 132 -12.65 10.90 21.13
N ASP A 133 -13.05 11.86 21.97
CA ASP A 133 -13.70 11.52 23.23
C ASP A 133 -14.98 10.70 22.96
N GLY A 134 -15.15 9.61 23.68
CA GLY A 134 -16.32 8.74 23.55
C GLY A 134 -16.21 7.59 22.53
N ASP A 135 -15.07 7.45 21.85
CA ASP A 135 -14.75 6.24 21.07
C ASP A 135 -14.59 5.04 22.02
N PRO A 136 -15.30 3.92 21.81
CA PRO A 136 -15.34 2.83 22.77
C PRO A 136 -14.15 1.87 22.61
N PRO A 137 -13.67 1.21 23.67
CA PRO A 137 -12.69 0.13 23.52
C PRO A 137 -13.32 -1.11 22.87
N GLY A 138 -12.48 -1.97 22.31
CA GLY A 138 -12.87 -3.24 21.71
C GLY A 138 -12.54 -3.37 20.23
N THR A 139 -13.27 -4.22 19.52
CA THR A 139 -12.98 -4.56 18.12
C THR A 139 -13.62 -3.57 17.16
N TYR A 140 -12.83 -3.03 16.23
CA TYR A 140 -13.31 -2.20 15.13
C TYR A 140 -13.04 -2.95 13.82
N SER A 141 -14.09 -3.28 13.07
CA SER A 141 -14.00 -3.93 11.77
C SER A 141 -14.40 -2.95 10.67
N TYR A 142 -13.58 -2.84 9.64
CA TYR A 142 -13.84 -2.04 8.44
C TYR A 142 -13.97 -2.97 7.23
N TYR A 143 -15.19 -3.10 6.72
CA TYR A 143 -15.45 -3.81 5.46
C TYR A 143 -15.35 -2.83 4.29
N ILE A 144 -14.42 -3.12 3.36
CA ILE A 144 -14.09 -2.21 2.27
C ILE A 144 -14.55 -2.78 0.94
N THR A 145 -15.35 -2.00 0.21
CA THR A 145 -15.74 -2.27 -1.18
C THR A 145 -15.29 -1.09 -2.04
N ILE A 146 -14.58 -1.39 -3.13
CA ILE A 146 -14.07 -0.38 -4.08
C ILE A 146 -14.54 -0.74 -5.48
N ASP A 147 -15.25 0.19 -6.13
CA ASP A 147 -15.89 -0.02 -7.45
C ASP A 147 -16.82 -1.23 -7.47
N GLY A 148 -17.59 -1.40 -6.38
CA GLY A 148 -18.52 -2.52 -6.18
C GLY A 148 -17.85 -3.85 -5.81
N GLU A 149 -16.52 -3.91 -5.79
CA GLU A 149 -15.76 -5.12 -5.52
C GLU A 149 -15.24 -5.15 -4.06
N PRO A 150 -15.53 -6.21 -3.27
CA PRO A 150 -14.94 -6.37 -1.95
C PRO A 150 -13.41 -6.40 -2.01
N ARG A 151 -12.75 -5.59 -1.18
CA ARG A 151 -11.28 -5.47 -1.12
C ARG A 151 -10.67 -6.03 0.16
N GLY A 152 -11.47 -6.20 1.21
CA GLY A 152 -11.04 -6.86 2.44
C GLY A 152 -11.69 -6.31 3.69
N GLU A 153 -11.28 -6.88 4.83
CA GLU A 153 -11.71 -6.47 6.15
C GLU A 153 -10.49 -6.03 6.97
N PHE A 154 -10.49 -4.79 7.45
CA PHE A 154 -9.50 -4.30 8.41
C PHE A 154 -10.02 -4.38 9.84
N VAL A 155 -9.41 -5.26 10.65
CA VAL A 155 -9.79 -5.46 12.05
C VAL A 155 -8.74 -4.84 12.96
N PHE A 156 -9.20 -3.96 13.84
CA PHE A 156 -8.39 -3.27 14.84
C PHE A 156 -8.86 -3.58 16.25
N CYS A 157 -7.96 -3.42 17.21
CA CYS A 157 -8.26 -3.45 18.64
C CYS A 157 -8.08 -2.04 19.22
N ALA A 158 -9.17 -1.38 19.56
CA ALA A 158 -9.18 -0.14 20.33
C ALA A 158 -8.94 -0.45 21.82
N ILE A 159 -7.85 0.08 22.36
CA ILE A 159 -7.37 -0.22 23.72
C ILE A 159 -7.40 1.08 24.52
N GLU A 160 -8.10 1.04 25.64
CA GLU A 160 -8.19 2.18 26.56
C GLU A 160 -6.83 2.53 27.17
N MET A 161 -6.46 3.80 27.11
CA MET A 161 -5.23 4.33 27.68
C MET A 161 -5.55 5.25 28.85
N LYS A 162 -5.40 4.75 30.08
CA LYS A 162 -5.79 5.48 31.30
C LYS A 162 -5.06 6.82 31.47
N ASP A 163 -3.77 6.86 31.13
CA ASP A 163 -2.91 8.01 31.41
C ASP A 163 -2.66 8.88 30.17
N GLN A 164 -3.27 8.54 29.02
CA GLN A 164 -3.09 9.24 27.73
C GLN A 164 -1.61 9.43 27.35
N ASP A 165 -0.76 8.45 27.68
CA ASP A 165 0.67 8.47 27.40
C ASP A 165 0.95 8.44 25.88
N GLU A 166 1.53 9.53 25.36
CA GLU A 166 1.87 9.69 23.94
C GLU A 166 3.22 9.06 23.56
N GLU A 167 3.95 8.48 24.52
CA GLU A 167 5.19 7.72 24.29
C GLU A 167 4.94 6.21 24.08
N ILE A 168 3.70 5.76 24.22
CA ILE A 168 3.33 4.35 23.98
C ILE A 168 3.75 3.89 22.58
N ASP A 169 4.32 2.69 22.49
CA ASP A 169 4.54 2.01 21.22
C ASP A 169 3.36 1.04 20.96
N PRO A 170 2.46 1.34 19.99
CA PRO A 170 1.30 0.50 19.74
C PRO A 170 1.64 -0.89 19.19
N THR A 171 2.88 -1.13 18.77
CA THR A 171 3.33 -2.46 18.32
C THR A 171 3.56 -3.43 19.49
N GLU A 172 3.70 -2.90 20.71
CA GLU A 172 3.83 -3.70 21.94
C GLU A 172 2.47 -4.06 22.56
N LEU A 173 1.38 -3.45 22.07
CA LEU A 173 0.03 -3.74 22.50
C LEU A 173 -0.49 -5.05 21.89
N SER A 174 -1.19 -5.85 22.68
CA SER A 174 -1.75 -7.12 22.21
C SER A 174 -3.08 -6.91 21.48
N CYS A 175 -3.14 -7.30 20.20
CA CYS A 175 -4.38 -7.39 19.43
C CYS A 175 -4.56 -8.84 18.91
N PRO A 176 -5.41 -9.66 19.55
CA PRO A 176 -5.53 -11.08 19.21
C PRO A 176 -6.17 -11.34 17.84
N ASN A 177 -6.96 -10.38 17.33
CA ASN A 177 -7.67 -10.50 16.06
C ASN A 177 -6.82 -9.93 14.93
N LYS A 178 -6.45 -10.78 13.96
CA LYS A 178 -5.63 -10.39 12.81
C LYS A 178 -6.49 -9.90 11.64
N PHE A 179 -5.94 -8.93 10.90
CA PHE A 179 -6.37 -8.51 9.57
C PHE A 179 -6.61 -9.70 8.61
N GLN A 180 -7.73 -9.69 7.88
CA GLN A 180 -7.99 -10.64 6.78
C GLN A 180 -8.07 -9.88 5.45
N SER A 181 -6.96 -9.81 4.70
CA SER A 181 -7.00 -9.35 3.31
C SER A 181 -7.64 -10.40 2.42
N VAL A 182 -8.64 -10.00 1.65
CA VAL A 182 -9.05 -10.74 0.44
C VAL A 182 -8.05 -10.38 -0.65
N GLU A 183 -6.83 -10.89 -0.55
CA GLU A 183 -5.78 -10.66 -1.56
C GLU A 183 -6.18 -11.42 -2.83
N ARG A 184 -6.66 -10.70 -3.86
CA ARG A 184 -6.91 -11.32 -5.17
C ARG A 184 -5.59 -11.85 -5.68
N GLN A 185 -5.49 -13.17 -5.86
CA GLN A 185 -4.40 -13.73 -6.66
C GLN A 185 -4.43 -13.05 -8.05
N PRO A 186 -3.28 -12.61 -8.58
CA PRO A 186 -3.24 -12.08 -9.94
C PRO A 186 -3.77 -13.16 -10.88
N ILE A 187 -4.79 -12.79 -11.67
CA ILE A 187 -5.36 -13.65 -12.71
C ILE A 187 -4.20 -14.10 -13.59
N ARG A 188 -3.85 -15.40 -13.54
CA ARG A 188 -2.92 -15.98 -14.53
C ARG A 188 -3.56 -15.79 -15.90
N PRO A 189 -2.86 -15.23 -16.90
CA PRO A 189 -3.34 -15.27 -18.27
C PRO A 189 -3.63 -16.72 -18.63
N SER A 190 -4.88 -17.03 -18.96
CA SER A 190 -5.26 -18.35 -19.44
C SER A 190 -4.47 -18.60 -20.73
N ALA A 191 -3.64 -19.64 -20.75
CA ALA A 191 -2.96 -20.05 -21.97
C ALA A 191 -4.03 -20.33 -23.03
N ALA A 192 -3.90 -19.69 -24.19
CA ALA A 192 -4.77 -19.98 -25.33
C ALA A 192 -4.64 -21.47 -25.70
N PRO A 193 -5.74 -22.14 -26.08
CA PRO A 193 -5.68 -23.53 -26.48
C PRO A 193 -4.84 -23.66 -27.76
N PRO A 194 -4.04 -24.75 -27.89
CA PRO A 194 -3.37 -25.04 -29.14
C PRO A 194 -4.42 -25.36 -30.21
N GLY A 195 -4.29 -24.74 -31.38
CA GLY A 195 -5.07 -25.02 -32.58
C GLY A 195 -4.65 -26.31 -33.28
#